data_AF-A0A180F6I3-F1
#
_entry.id   AF-A0A180F6I3-F1
#
_cell.length_a   1.000
_cell.length_b   1.000
_cell.length_c   1.000
_cell.angle_alpha   90.00
_cell.angle_beta   90.00
_cell.angle_gamma   90.00
#
_symmetry.space_group_name_H-M   'P 1'
#
loop_
_entity.id
_entity.type
_entity.pdbx_description
1 polymer ?
#
loop_
_entity_poly.entity_id
_entity_poly.type
_entity_poly.pdbx_seq_one_letter_code
_entity_poly.pdbx_strand_id
1 'polypeptide(L)'
;MKFKSNWLAGTSVVISVVALCLCALRIEPIEVGSGTVVGVGVGLIGVCAAVMVAAQVYGLHYSEEKMRKELDARADKILNEANYNMKKSLFRNEMVTIVGANRQGDWAIFTEGVNLATGYIADLKDGENALFLNDYLLESNNLFPFYKQMNESDRRKFDNCIIRISKLVDNPRPLLDAFNPETNTDKYTS
;
A
#
# COMPACT_ATOMS: atom_id res chain seq x y z
N MET A 1 18.70 13.70 -9.85
CA MET A 1 19.03 15.14 -9.88
C MET A 1 19.51 15.51 -11.27
N LYS A 2 18.59 15.88 -12.19
CA LYS A 2 18.90 16.19 -13.59
C LYS A 2 18.76 17.70 -13.81
N PHE A 3 19.80 18.46 -13.48
CA PHE A 3 19.99 19.85 -13.91
C PHE A 3 20.34 19.90 -15.41
N LYS A 4 19.48 19.32 -16.26
CA LYS A 4 19.72 19.26 -17.71
C LYS A 4 18.44 19.45 -18.50
N SER A 5 17.68 20.47 -18.17
CA SER A 5 16.65 21.03 -19.04
C SER A 5 16.30 22.41 -18.50
N ASN A 6 16.63 23.45 -19.25
CA ASN A 6 16.28 24.88 -19.09
C ASN A 6 17.49 25.83 -19.20
N TRP A 7 18.70 25.34 -19.51
CA TRP A 7 19.81 26.24 -19.84
C TRP A 7 19.48 27.11 -21.06
N LEU A 8 18.81 26.53 -22.07
CA LEU A 8 18.32 27.23 -23.25
C LEU A 8 17.35 28.37 -22.94
N ALA A 9 16.43 28.18 -21.98
CA ALA A 9 15.49 29.20 -21.54
C ALA A 9 16.20 30.31 -20.72
N GLY A 10 17.16 29.94 -19.87
CA GLY A 10 18.01 30.91 -19.18
C GLY A 10 18.84 31.76 -20.15
N THR A 11 19.43 31.13 -21.17
CA THR A 11 20.19 31.85 -22.20
C THR A 11 19.31 32.73 -23.07
N SER A 12 18.06 32.34 -23.38
CA SER A 12 17.18 33.17 -24.21
C SER A 12 16.72 34.45 -23.49
N VAL A 13 16.51 34.38 -22.17
CA VAL A 13 16.23 35.56 -21.35
C VAL A 13 17.43 36.49 -21.31
N VAL A 14 18.64 35.96 -21.09
CA VAL A 14 19.88 36.77 -21.08
C VAL A 14 20.13 37.39 -22.46
N ILE A 15 19.95 36.65 -23.55
CA ILE A 15 20.09 37.16 -24.91
C ILE A 15 19.05 38.25 -25.21
N SER A 16 17.82 38.12 -24.72
CA SER A 16 16.76 39.13 -24.93
C SER A 16 17.06 40.42 -24.17
N VAL A 17 17.57 40.31 -22.93
CA VAL A 17 17.99 41.46 -22.14
C VAL A 17 19.20 42.14 -22.77
N VAL A 18 20.21 41.38 -23.19
CA VAL A 18 21.41 41.90 -23.86
C VAL A 18 21.05 42.53 -25.21
N ALA A 19 20.11 41.96 -25.97
CA ALA A 19 19.62 42.52 -27.23
C ALA A 19 18.87 43.85 -27.01
N LEU A 20 18.04 43.95 -25.96
CA LEU A 20 17.39 45.21 -25.59
C LEU A 20 18.40 46.29 -25.18
N CYS A 21 19.42 45.93 -24.40
CA CYS A 21 20.50 46.84 -24.04
C CYS A 21 21.34 47.27 -25.26
N LEU A 22 21.59 46.36 -26.21
CA LEU A 22 22.30 46.66 -27.46
C LEU A 22 21.47 47.54 -28.40
N CYS A 23 20.14 47.32 -28.49
CA CYS A 23 19.24 48.19 -29.24
C CYS A 23 19.16 49.60 -28.63
N ALA A 24 19.23 49.73 -27.31
CA ALA A 24 19.31 51.03 -26.63
C ALA A 24 20.64 51.77 -26.88
N LEU A 25 21.74 51.04 -27.14
CA LEU A 25 23.07 51.61 -27.36
C LEU A 25 23.37 51.92 -28.85
N ARG A 26 22.58 51.43 -29.81
CA ARG A 26 22.90 51.49 -31.25
C ARG A 26 22.04 52.46 -32.08
N ILE A 27 21.20 53.27 -31.46
CA ILE A 27 20.54 54.39 -32.15
C ILE A 27 21.41 55.64 -31.91
N GLU A 28 22.08 56.11 -32.95
CA GLU A 28 22.78 57.41 -33.01
C GLU A 28 21.88 58.56 -32.50
N PRO A 29 22.49 59.68 -32.04
CA PRO A 29 22.13 60.35 -30.79
C PRO A 29 20.64 60.72 -30.76
N ILE A 30 19.88 59.98 -29.96
CA ILE A 30 18.53 60.36 -29.59
C ILE A 30 18.64 61.58 -28.68
N GLU A 31 18.18 62.74 -29.15
CA GLU A 31 17.74 63.81 -28.26
C GLU A 31 16.87 63.16 -27.18
N VAL A 32 17.28 63.26 -25.91
CA VAL A 32 16.58 62.65 -24.77
C VAL A 32 15.23 63.36 -24.58
N GLY A 33 14.30 63.08 -25.48
CA GLY A 33 12.91 63.45 -25.42
C GLY A 33 12.15 62.38 -24.66
N SER A 34 11.13 62.81 -23.92
CA SER A 34 10.32 62.00 -23.01
C SER A 34 9.79 60.69 -23.62
N GLY A 35 9.67 60.58 -24.95
CA GLY A 35 9.19 59.39 -25.65
C GLY A 35 10.11 58.16 -25.58
N THR A 36 11.43 58.34 -25.61
CA THR A 36 12.39 57.20 -25.58
C THR A 36 12.48 56.56 -24.19
N VAL A 37 12.43 57.39 -23.14
CA VAL A 37 12.38 56.93 -21.74
C VAL A 37 11.09 56.16 -21.46
N VAL A 38 9.96 56.63 -22.01
CA VAL A 38 8.67 55.92 -21.91
C VAL A 38 8.69 54.59 -22.67
N GLY A 39 9.28 54.55 -23.87
CA GLY A 39 9.41 53.31 -24.66
C GLY A 39 10.24 52.23 -23.97
N VAL A 40 11.37 52.61 -23.35
CA VAL A 40 12.21 51.69 -22.57
C VAL A 40 11.47 51.20 -21.32
N GLY A 41 10.76 52.08 -20.62
CA GLY A 41 9.97 51.72 -19.43
C GLY A 41 8.85 50.72 -19.74
N VAL A 42 8.09 50.96 -20.81
CA VAL A 42 7.02 50.05 -21.26
C VAL A 42 7.58 48.70 -21.71
N GLY A 43 8.73 48.69 -22.40
CA GLY A 43 9.42 47.46 -22.79
C GLY A 43 9.87 46.60 -21.60
N LEU A 44 10.42 47.24 -20.56
CA LEU A 44 10.86 46.53 -19.35
C LEU A 44 9.69 45.92 -18.58
N ILE A 45 8.56 46.65 -18.48
CA ILE A 45 7.33 46.15 -17.85
C ILE A 45 6.80 44.92 -18.61
N GLY A 46 6.85 44.93 -19.94
CA GLY A 46 6.45 43.78 -20.76
C GLY A 46 7.28 42.52 -20.50
N VAL A 47 8.61 42.67 -20.37
CA VAL A 47 9.51 41.54 -20.05
C VAL A 47 9.24 41.01 -18.64
N CYS A 48 9.08 41.89 -17.64
CA CYS A 48 8.76 41.50 -16.27
C CYS A 48 7.41 40.76 -16.19
N ALA A 49 6.39 41.22 -16.92
CA ALA A 49 5.10 40.56 -17.00
C ALA A 49 5.21 39.15 -17.62
N ALA A 50 5.98 39.01 -18.71
CA ALA A 50 6.18 37.71 -19.36
C ALA A 50 6.90 36.71 -18.44
N VAL A 51 7.94 37.15 -17.70
CA VAL A 51 8.64 36.31 -16.71
C VAL A 51 7.72 35.92 -15.56
N MET A 52 6.87 36.84 -15.07
CA MET A 52 5.92 36.55 -14.00
C MET A 52 4.90 35.49 -14.44
N VAL A 53 4.32 35.62 -15.65
CA VAL A 53 3.37 34.63 -16.18
C VAL A 53 4.06 33.28 -16.39
N ALA A 54 5.27 33.24 -16.95
CA ALA A 54 6.03 32.00 -17.10
C ALA A 54 6.31 31.34 -15.74
N ALA A 55 6.75 32.11 -14.74
CA ALA A 55 6.99 31.60 -13.39
C ALA A 55 5.72 31.06 -12.73
N GLN A 56 4.57 31.71 -12.93
CA GLN A 56 3.28 31.23 -12.44
C GLN A 56 2.87 29.91 -13.12
N VAL A 57 3.00 29.80 -14.44
CA VAL A 57 2.67 28.56 -15.17
C VAL A 57 3.58 27.41 -14.75
N TYR A 58 4.89 27.64 -14.65
CA TYR A 58 5.84 26.62 -14.18
C TYR A 58 5.58 26.24 -12.71
N GLY A 59 5.28 27.23 -11.86
CA GLY A 59 4.95 27.02 -10.45
C GLY A 59 3.69 26.18 -10.27
N LEU A 60 2.66 26.42 -11.09
CA LEU A 60 1.41 25.64 -11.09
C LEU A 60 1.65 24.20 -11.51
N HIS A 61 2.36 23.96 -12.62
CA HIS A 61 2.66 22.59 -13.06
C HIS A 61 3.48 21.81 -12.03
N TYR A 62 4.50 22.45 -11.45
CA TYR A 62 5.31 21.81 -10.41
C TYR A 62 4.50 21.52 -9.14
N SER A 63 3.63 22.46 -8.74
CA SER A 63 2.74 22.28 -7.60
C SER A 63 1.74 21.14 -7.84
N GLU A 64 1.14 21.07 -9.02
CA GLU A 64 0.19 20.02 -9.41
C GLU A 64 0.86 18.64 -9.39
N GLU A 65 2.05 18.50 -9.99
CA GLU A 65 2.79 17.24 -9.96
C GLU A 65 3.14 16.80 -8.54
N LYS A 66 3.55 17.74 -7.69
CA LYS A 66 3.88 17.44 -6.28
C LYS A 66 2.63 17.04 -5.51
N MET A 67 1.52 17.76 -5.67
CA MET A 67 0.25 17.44 -5.02
C MET A 67 -0.29 16.08 -5.48
N ARG A 68 -0.22 15.75 -6.77
CA ARG A 68 -0.61 14.43 -7.28
C ARG A 68 0.19 13.31 -6.64
N LYS A 69 1.52 13.42 -6.63
CA LYS A 69 2.39 12.40 -6.01
C LYS A 69 2.09 12.22 -4.52
N GLU A 70 1.85 13.30 -3.80
CA GLU A 70 1.52 13.23 -2.38
C GLU A 70 0.11 12.65 -2.15
N LEU A 71 -0.85 12.97 -3.02
CA LEU A 71 -2.20 12.43 -2.98
C LEU A 71 -2.20 10.93 -3.26
N ASP A 72 -1.49 10.48 -4.30
CA ASP A 72 -1.37 9.06 -4.67
C ASP A 72 -0.71 8.27 -3.54
N ALA A 73 0.39 8.78 -2.98
CA ALA A 73 1.06 8.13 -1.85
C ALA A 73 0.17 8.04 -0.59
N ARG A 74 -0.65 9.08 -0.32
CA ARG A 74 -1.63 9.04 0.78
C ARG A 74 -2.77 8.08 0.47
N ALA A 75 -3.25 8.03 -0.76
CA ALA A 75 -4.31 7.12 -1.18
C ALA A 75 -3.86 5.65 -1.03
N ASP A 76 -2.65 5.33 -1.50
CA ASP A 76 -2.06 4.00 -1.34
C ASP A 76 -1.90 3.61 0.13
N LYS A 77 -1.44 4.56 0.96
CA LYS A 77 -1.32 4.34 2.41
C LYS A 77 -2.68 4.04 3.04
N ILE A 78 -3.70 4.85 2.75
CA ILE A 78 -5.07 4.66 3.26
C ILE A 78 -5.63 3.32 2.80
N LEU A 79 -5.45 2.96 1.52
CA LEU A 79 -5.93 1.70 0.98
C LEU A 79 -5.27 0.50 1.68
N ASN A 80 -3.96 0.57 1.93
CA ASN A 80 -3.22 -0.47 2.63
C ASN A 80 -3.68 -0.60 4.10
N GLU A 81 -3.85 0.51 4.81
CA GLU A 81 -4.37 0.51 6.19
C GLU A 81 -5.81 -0.02 6.25
N ALA A 82 -6.67 0.38 5.31
CA ALA A 82 -8.04 -0.10 5.20
C ALA A 82 -8.09 -1.61 4.93
N ASN A 83 -7.28 -2.11 3.99
CA ASN A 83 -7.18 -3.54 3.68
C ASN A 83 -6.67 -4.34 4.89
N TYR A 84 -5.66 -3.83 5.60
CA TYR A 84 -5.15 -4.45 6.82
C TYR A 84 -6.25 -4.58 7.88
N ASN A 85 -6.95 -3.47 8.17
CA ASN A 85 -8.02 -3.45 9.16
C ASN A 85 -9.21 -4.33 8.76
N MET A 86 -9.57 -4.34 7.47
CA MET A 86 -10.63 -5.19 6.93
C MET A 86 -10.30 -6.67 7.13
N LYS A 87 -9.10 -7.12 6.74
CA LYS A 87 -8.67 -8.51 6.93
C LYS A 87 -8.65 -8.91 8.41
N LYS A 88 -8.19 -8.03 9.30
CA LYS A 88 -8.21 -8.27 10.75
C LYS A 88 -9.64 -8.38 11.31
N SER A 89 -10.58 -7.61 10.78
CA SER A 89 -12.00 -7.70 11.13
C SER A 89 -12.64 -8.99 10.62
N LEU A 90 -12.35 -9.36 9.37
CA LEU A 90 -12.83 -10.60 8.77
C LEU A 90 -12.32 -11.82 9.55
N PHE A 91 -11.05 -11.85 9.94
CA PHE A 91 -10.51 -12.89 10.80
C PHE A 91 -11.33 -13.07 12.09
N ARG A 92 -11.69 -11.98 12.78
CA ARG A 92 -12.52 -12.05 13.99
C ARG A 92 -13.90 -12.63 13.71
N ASN A 93 -14.49 -12.26 12.58
CA ASN A 93 -15.78 -12.82 12.17
C ASN A 93 -15.67 -14.33 11.90
N GLU A 94 -14.63 -14.77 11.18
CA GLU A 94 -14.39 -16.19 10.97
C GLU A 94 -14.19 -16.94 12.29
N MET A 95 -13.49 -16.37 13.28
CA MET A 95 -13.37 -17.00 14.59
C MET A 95 -14.73 -17.21 15.28
N VAL A 96 -15.67 -16.29 15.14
CA VAL A 96 -17.04 -16.47 15.66
C VAL A 96 -17.73 -17.63 14.95
N THR A 97 -17.62 -17.71 13.63
CA THR A 97 -18.17 -18.82 12.82
C THR A 97 -17.56 -20.15 13.21
N ILE A 98 -16.23 -20.22 13.33
CA ILE A 98 -15.47 -21.41 13.75
C ILE A 98 -15.96 -21.89 15.12
N VAL A 99 -16.06 -20.99 16.10
CA VAL A 99 -16.52 -21.34 17.45
C VAL A 99 -17.96 -21.85 17.44
N GLY A 100 -18.84 -21.20 16.66
CA GLY A 100 -20.23 -21.63 16.50
C GLY A 100 -20.33 -23.03 15.87
N ALA A 101 -19.62 -23.24 14.77
CA ALA A 101 -19.62 -24.51 14.04
C ALA A 101 -19.04 -25.66 14.88
N ASN A 102 -17.95 -25.40 15.62
CA ASN A 102 -17.37 -26.38 16.54
C ASN A 102 -18.38 -26.84 17.61
N ARG A 103 -19.15 -25.91 18.18
CA ARG A 103 -20.19 -26.22 19.18
C ARG A 103 -21.37 -27.00 18.60
N GLN A 104 -21.69 -26.79 17.33
CA GLN A 104 -22.80 -27.45 16.64
C GLN A 104 -22.39 -28.80 16.02
N GLY A 105 -21.09 -29.09 15.95
CA GLY A 105 -20.58 -30.26 15.25
C GLY A 105 -20.66 -30.15 13.73
N ASP A 106 -20.75 -28.94 13.18
CA ASP A 106 -20.74 -28.71 11.73
C ASP A 106 -19.31 -28.61 11.20
N TRP A 107 -18.74 -29.76 10.87
CA TRP A 107 -17.34 -29.87 10.46
C TRP A 107 -17.03 -29.26 9.10
N ALA A 108 -18.02 -29.17 8.22
CA ALA A 108 -17.85 -28.56 6.91
C ALA A 108 -17.69 -27.03 7.05
N ILE A 109 -18.58 -26.40 7.82
CA ILE A 109 -18.49 -24.96 8.10
C ILE A 109 -17.26 -24.65 8.94
N PHE A 110 -16.96 -25.47 9.95
CA PHE A 110 -15.77 -25.31 10.78
C PHE A 110 -14.48 -25.28 9.94
N THR A 111 -14.32 -26.27 9.06
CA THR A 111 -13.12 -26.40 8.23
C THR A 111 -12.99 -25.23 7.25
N GLU A 112 -14.09 -24.78 6.66
CA GLU A 112 -14.09 -23.63 5.76
C GLU A 112 -13.72 -22.34 6.51
N GLY A 113 -14.28 -22.11 7.70
CA GLY A 113 -13.94 -20.98 8.55
C GLY A 113 -12.46 -20.96 8.91
N VAL A 114 -11.90 -22.13 9.30
CA VAL A 114 -10.46 -22.25 9.60
C VAL A 114 -9.60 -21.96 8.37
N ASN A 115 -10.02 -22.41 7.18
CA ASN A 115 -9.31 -22.12 5.93
C ASN A 115 -9.29 -20.62 5.60
N LEU A 116 -10.43 -19.94 5.75
CA LEU A 116 -10.55 -18.49 5.55
C LEU A 116 -9.72 -17.71 6.57
N ALA A 117 -9.83 -18.05 7.85
CA ALA A 117 -9.04 -17.45 8.92
C ALA A 117 -7.54 -17.59 8.66
N THR A 118 -7.10 -18.80 8.29
CA THR A 118 -5.70 -19.07 7.92
C THR A 118 -5.26 -18.27 6.69
N GLY A 119 -6.16 -18.04 5.73
CA GLY A 119 -5.95 -17.16 4.58
C GLY A 119 -5.65 -15.73 4.99
N TYR A 120 -6.50 -15.13 5.83
CA TYR A 120 -6.29 -13.76 6.31
C TYR A 120 -5.00 -13.62 7.12
N ILE A 121 -4.70 -14.58 7.99
CA ILE A 121 -3.46 -14.61 8.78
C ILE A 121 -2.23 -14.64 7.84
N ALA A 122 -2.23 -15.54 6.85
CA ALA A 122 -1.11 -15.68 5.91
C ALA A 122 -0.89 -14.42 5.08
N ASP A 123 -1.97 -13.81 4.61
CA ASP A 123 -1.94 -12.55 3.84
C ASP A 123 -1.35 -11.39 4.65
N LEU A 124 -1.66 -11.34 5.95
CA LEU A 124 -1.18 -10.31 6.85
C LEU A 124 0.19 -10.63 7.49
N LYS A 125 0.64 -11.89 7.38
CA LYS A 125 1.77 -12.46 8.14
C LYS A 125 1.62 -12.22 9.65
N ASP A 126 0.41 -12.41 10.14
CA ASP A 126 0.02 -12.06 11.51
C ASP A 126 0.31 -13.22 12.48
N GLY A 127 1.51 -13.22 13.06
CA GLY A 127 1.94 -14.27 13.98
C GLY A 127 1.10 -14.36 15.26
N GLU A 128 0.55 -13.25 15.76
CA GLU A 128 -0.30 -13.25 16.95
C GLU A 128 -1.61 -13.98 16.69
N ASN A 129 -2.28 -13.66 15.57
CA ASN A 129 -3.51 -14.35 15.19
C ASN A 129 -3.27 -15.81 14.77
N ALA A 130 -2.09 -16.13 14.21
CA ALA A 130 -1.69 -17.50 13.94
C ALA A 130 -1.59 -18.32 15.24
N LEU A 131 -0.95 -17.76 16.27
CA LEU A 131 -0.81 -18.39 17.58
C LEU A 131 -2.17 -18.54 18.26
N PHE A 132 -3.02 -17.52 18.22
CA PHE A 132 -4.38 -17.59 18.76
C PHE A 132 -5.21 -18.71 18.12
N LEU A 133 -5.19 -18.83 16.79
CA LEU A 133 -5.91 -19.90 16.10
C LEU A 133 -5.31 -21.27 16.43
N ASN A 134 -3.98 -21.39 16.47
CA ASN A 134 -3.28 -22.61 16.88
C ASN A 134 -3.73 -23.09 18.28
N ASP A 135 -3.68 -22.21 19.26
CA ASP A 135 -4.05 -22.51 20.64
C ASP A 135 -5.52 -22.93 20.74
N TYR A 136 -6.41 -22.21 20.04
CA TYR A 136 -7.83 -22.55 19.99
C TYR A 136 -8.08 -23.95 19.41
N LEU A 137 -7.40 -24.31 18.32
CA LEU A 137 -7.56 -25.63 17.69
C LEU A 137 -7.08 -26.75 18.60
N LEU A 138 -5.92 -26.57 19.24
CA LEU A 138 -5.36 -27.51 20.20
C LEU A 138 -6.28 -27.71 21.41
N GLU A 139 -6.70 -26.61 22.05
CA GLU A 139 -7.60 -26.66 23.21
C GLU A 139 -8.92 -27.32 22.85
N SER A 140 -9.51 -26.92 21.72
CA SER A 140 -10.78 -27.47 21.24
C SER A 140 -10.68 -28.97 20.99
N ASN A 141 -9.62 -29.45 20.34
CA ASN A 141 -9.45 -30.88 20.06
C ASN A 141 -9.17 -31.70 21.33
N ASN A 142 -8.47 -31.12 22.31
CA ASN A 142 -8.21 -31.74 23.60
C ASN A 142 -9.49 -31.89 24.43
N LEU A 143 -10.37 -30.88 24.42
CA LEU A 143 -11.65 -30.91 25.12
C LEU A 143 -12.67 -31.80 24.41
N PHE A 144 -12.74 -31.69 23.08
CA PHE A 144 -13.67 -32.41 22.22
C PHE A 144 -12.89 -32.91 21.00
N PRO A 145 -12.57 -34.22 20.89
CA PRO A 145 -11.76 -34.79 19.80
C PRO A 145 -12.42 -34.71 18.41
N PHE A 146 -12.64 -33.50 17.89
CA PHE A 146 -13.40 -33.21 16.66
C PHE A 146 -12.68 -33.77 15.43
N TYR A 147 -11.35 -33.77 15.43
CA TYR A 147 -10.57 -34.22 14.28
C TYR A 147 -10.89 -35.68 13.88
N LYS A 148 -11.17 -36.52 14.89
CA LYS A 148 -11.59 -37.92 14.68
C LYS A 148 -13.00 -38.04 14.12
N GLN A 149 -13.85 -37.05 14.37
CA GLN A 149 -15.26 -37.03 13.97
C GLN A 149 -15.45 -36.44 12.57
N MET A 150 -14.45 -35.72 12.05
CA MET A 150 -14.45 -35.22 10.68
C MET A 150 -14.47 -36.36 9.66
N ASN A 151 -15.27 -36.20 8.61
CA ASN A 151 -15.19 -37.05 7.44
C ASN A 151 -13.85 -36.84 6.70
N GLU A 152 -13.50 -37.76 5.80
CA GLU A 152 -12.20 -37.73 5.12
C GLU A 152 -11.98 -36.49 4.26
N SER A 153 -13.03 -35.99 3.58
CA SER A 153 -12.94 -34.80 2.73
C SER A 153 -12.59 -33.56 3.55
N ASP A 154 -13.31 -33.33 4.64
CA ASP A 154 -13.11 -32.18 5.52
C ASP A 154 -11.77 -32.29 6.25
N ARG A 155 -11.39 -33.51 6.66
CA ARG A 155 -10.09 -33.76 7.29
C ARG A 155 -8.92 -33.36 6.39
N ARG A 156 -8.92 -33.76 5.11
CA ARG A 156 -7.86 -33.37 4.17
C ARG A 156 -7.77 -31.84 3.97
N LYS A 157 -8.91 -31.15 3.93
CA LYS A 157 -8.94 -29.67 3.85
C LYS A 157 -8.37 -29.06 5.13
N PHE A 158 -8.74 -29.61 6.28
CA PHE A 158 -8.25 -29.17 7.57
C PHE A 158 -6.74 -29.41 7.72
N ASP A 159 -6.21 -30.55 7.29
CA ASP A 159 -4.77 -30.86 7.31
C ASP A 159 -3.96 -29.81 6.52
N ASN A 160 -4.48 -29.36 5.37
CA ASN A 160 -3.85 -28.26 4.62
C ASN A 160 -3.85 -26.94 5.42
N CYS A 161 -4.87 -26.68 6.21
CA CYS A 161 -4.91 -25.52 7.10
C CYS A 161 -3.87 -25.65 8.22
N ILE A 162 -3.76 -26.84 8.84
CA ILE A 162 -2.75 -27.15 9.85
C ILE A 162 -1.33 -26.87 9.32
N ILE A 163 -1.01 -27.36 8.12
CA ILE A 163 0.30 -27.14 7.47
C ILE A 163 0.55 -25.66 7.18
N ARG A 164 -0.49 -24.88 6.86
CA ARG A 164 -0.34 -23.44 6.61
C ARG A 164 -0.09 -22.68 7.92
N ILE A 165 -0.84 -23.00 8.97
CA ILE A 165 -0.65 -22.40 10.31
C ILE A 165 0.73 -22.78 10.85
N SER A 166 1.17 -24.03 10.67
CA SER A 166 2.46 -24.52 11.17
C SER A 166 3.67 -23.76 10.60
N LYS A 167 3.52 -23.10 9.46
CA LYS A 167 4.55 -22.26 8.83
C LYS A 167 4.58 -20.83 9.40
N LEU A 168 3.56 -20.44 10.16
CA LEU A 168 3.35 -19.09 10.67
C LEU A 168 3.60 -18.98 12.19
N VAL A 169 3.75 -20.12 12.88
CA VAL A 169 4.02 -20.19 14.32
C VAL A 169 5.45 -20.67 14.60
N ASP A 170 6.06 -20.16 15.67
CA ASP A 170 7.46 -20.45 16.01
C ASP A 170 7.68 -21.92 16.44
N ASN A 171 6.74 -22.51 17.18
CA ASN A 171 6.80 -23.91 17.61
C ASN A 171 5.59 -24.69 17.10
N PRO A 172 5.65 -25.25 15.88
CA PRO A 172 4.53 -25.97 15.29
C PRO A 172 4.34 -27.40 15.80
N ARG A 173 5.29 -27.95 16.58
CA ARG A 173 5.26 -29.38 16.96
C ARG A 173 3.97 -29.80 17.67
N PRO A 174 3.47 -29.09 18.69
CA PRO A 174 2.25 -29.50 19.39
C PRO A 174 1.06 -29.61 18.44
N LEU A 175 0.95 -28.67 17.49
CA LEU A 175 -0.10 -28.66 16.48
C LEU A 175 0.02 -29.87 15.55
N LEU A 176 1.21 -30.08 14.99
CA LEU A 176 1.45 -31.17 14.05
C LEU A 176 1.25 -32.54 14.71
N ASP A 177 1.69 -32.71 15.97
CA ASP A 177 1.55 -33.96 16.71
C ASP A 177 0.09 -34.27 17.04
N ALA A 178 -0.70 -33.25 17.43
CA ALA A 178 -2.11 -33.40 17.78
C ALA A 178 -2.99 -33.80 16.57
N PHE A 179 -2.62 -33.31 15.38
CA PHE A 179 -3.36 -33.53 14.14
C PHE A 179 -2.63 -34.46 13.16
N ASN A 180 -1.66 -35.25 13.63
CA ASN A 180 -0.96 -36.20 12.79
C ASN A 180 -1.89 -37.37 12.40
N PRO A 181 -2.05 -37.68 11.10
CA PRO A 181 -2.86 -38.81 10.64
C PRO A 181 -2.31 -40.19 11.08
N GLU A 182 -1.00 -40.32 11.29
CA GLU A 182 -0.37 -41.61 11.67
C GLU A 182 -0.62 -41.98 13.15
N THR A 183 -0.59 -41.02 14.08
CA THR A 183 -0.85 -41.28 15.51
C THR A 183 -2.33 -41.54 15.82
N ASN A 184 -3.25 -41.17 14.91
CA ASN A 184 -4.68 -41.34 15.09
C ASN A 184 -5.26 -42.61 14.44
N THR A 185 -4.45 -43.39 13.74
CA THR A 185 -4.84 -44.68 13.11
C THR A 185 -4.56 -45.90 14.00
N ASP A 186 -3.67 -45.78 15.00
CA ASP A 186 -3.18 -46.90 15.83
C ASP A 186 -4.08 -47.37 16.98
N LYS A 187 -5.30 -46.84 17.15
CA LYS A 187 -6.23 -47.29 18.22
C LYS A 187 -7.30 -48.30 17.80
N TYR A 188 -7.22 -48.87 16.59
CA TYR A 188 -8.23 -49.82 16.10
C TYR A 188 -7.65 -51.13 15.53
N THR A 189 -6.41 -51.48 15.89
CA THR A 189 -5.85 -52.83 15.70
C THR A 189 -5.32 -53.40 17.01
N SER A 190 -6.20 -53.55 18.01
CA SER A 190 -6.02 -54.48 19.15
C SER A 190 -7.37 -54.85 19.74
#